data_AF-A0A149PL75-F1
#
_entry.id   AF-A0A149PL75-F1
#
_cell.length_a   1.000
_cell.length_b   1.000
_cell.length_c   1.000
_cell.angle_alpha   90.00
_cell.angle_beta   90.00
_cell.angle_gamma   90.00
#
_symmetry.space_group_name_H-M   'P 1'
#
loop_
_entity.id
_entity.type
_entity.pdbx_description
1 polymer ?
#
loop_
_entity_poly.entity_id
_entity_poly.type
_entity_poly.pdbx_seq_one_letter_code
_entity_poly.pdbx_strand_id
1 'polypeptide(L)'
;MRKKFSHYSAEFKLSVLQRMWSEQLSYTQTATLYDIRGDRSIVNWERQYHGGGIDALKPRRRGRPRKMPTRPAPPGPPAPDGTDPRPREELLKEIEDLRAEVAYLKKLDALIRAGKRQTQPRKRK
;
A
#
# COMPACT_ATOMS: atom_id res chain seq x y z
N MET A 1 29.24 -17.42 12.40
CA MET A 1 28.46 -17.25 11.14
C MET A 1 28.22 -15.77 10.88
N ARG A 2 28.63 -15.23 9.73
CA ARG A 2 28.36 -13.82 9.36
C ARG A 2 26.90 -13.68 8.94
N LYS A 3 26.12 -12.83 9.61
CA LYS A 3 24.76 -12.49 9.17
C LYS A 3 24.86 -11.73 7.84
N LYS A 4 24.38 -12.32 6.76
CA LYS A 4 24.21 -11.62 5.47
C LYS A 4 23.00 -10.70 5.60
N PHE A 5 23.21 -9.40 5.42
CA PHE A 5 22.15 -8.39 5.43
C PHE A 5 21.82 -8.01 3.99
N SER A 6 20.61 -8.33 3.53
CA SER A 6 20.11 -7.85 2.24
C SER A 6 19.58 -6.42 2.40
N HIS A 7 20.04 -5.52 1.53
CA HIS A 7 19.54 -4.15 1.46
C HIS A 7 18.53 -4.07 0.31
N TYR A 8 17.32 -3.63 0.63
CA TYR A 8 16.23 -3.46 -0.33
C TYR A 8 15.89 -1.98 -0.43
N SER A 9 15.75 -1.47 -1.66
CA SER A 9 15.28 -0.11 -1.93
C SER A 9 13.81 0.03 -1.53
N ALA A 10 13.35 1.27 -1.29
CA ALA A 10 11.94 1.52 -0.97
C ALA A 10 11.01 1.05 -2.10
N GLU A 11 11.36 1.37 -3.35
CA GLU A 11 10.64 0.96 -4.56
C GLU A 11 10.50 -0.56 -4.66
N PHE A 12 11.59 -1.31 -4.39
CA PHE A 12 11.54 -2.77 -4.42
C PHE A 12 10.57 -3.31 -3.37
N LYS A 13 10.62 -2.79 -2.14
CA LYS A 13 9.69 -3.23 -1.09
C LYS A 13 8.25 -2.93 -1.46
N LEU A 14 8.00 -1.77 -2.07
CA LEU A 14 6.66 -1.37 -2.50
C LEU A 14 6.13 -2.29 -3.59
N SER A 15 6.94 -2.61 -4.61
CA SER A 15 6.51 -3.50 -5.70
C SER A 15 6.20 -4.92 -5.20
N VAL A 16 6.98 -5.42 -4.24
CA VAL A 16 6.72 -6.70 -3.55
C VAL A 16 5.37 -6.67 -2.82
N LEU A 17 5.09 -5.61 -2.05
CA LEU A 17 3.82 -5.46 -1.32
C LEU A 17 2.62 -5.33 -2.27
N GLN A 18 2.75 -4.52 -3.31
CA GLN A 18 1.69 -4.35 -4.32
C GLN A 18 1.33 -5.68 -4.98
N ARG A 19 2.34 -6.46 -5.37
CA ARG A 19 2.12 -7.77 -5.97
C ARG A 19 1.48 -8.75 -4.99
N MET A 20 1.91 -8.72 -3.72
CA MET A 20 1.31 -9.53 -2.66
C MET A 20 -0.19 -9.24 -2.51
N TRP A 21 -0.59 -7.97 -2.53
CA TRP A 21 -2.02 -7.61 -2.42
C TRP A 21 -2.81 -7.91 -3.69
N SER A 22 -2.24 -7.68 -4.88
CA SER A 22 -2.94 -7.94 -6.14
C SER A 22 -3.17 -9.44 -6.37
N GLU A 23 -2.20 -10.27 -6.00
CA GLU A 23 -2.26 -11.72 -6.18
C GLU A 23 -2.75 -12.46 -4.91
N GLN A 24 -3.08 -11.74 -3.83
CA GLN A 24 -3.46 -12.27 -2.51
C GLN A 24 -2.49 -13.34 -1.98
N LEU A 25 -1.20 -13.10 -2.16
CA LEU A 25 -0.16 -14.03 -1.71
C LEU A 25 0.02 -13.93 -0.20
N SER A 26 0.33 -15.07 0.43
CA SER A 26 0.76 -15.07 1.83
C SER A 26 2.18 -14.52 1.96
N TYR A 27 2.53 -14.01 3.15
CA TYR A 27 3.89 -13.53 3.43
C TYR A 27 4.97 -14.58 3.14
N THR A 28 4.68 -15.86 3.38
CA THR A 28 5.63 -16.95 3.10
C THR A 28 5.79 -17.16 1.60
N GLN A 29 4.69 -17.18 0.83
CA GLN A 29 4.72 -17.29 -0.62
C GLN A 29 5.48 -16.11 -1.26
N THR A 30 5.20 -14.89 -0.83
CA THR A 30 5.90 -13.70 -1.31
C THR A 30 7.40 -13.75 -0.97
N ALA A 31 7.76 -14.19 0.23
CA ALA A 31 9.16 -14.35 0.60
C ALA A 31 9.89 -15.37 -0.28
N THR A 32 9.24 -16.50 -0.60
CA THR A 32 9.80 -17.50 -1.51
C THR A 32 9.93 -16.99 -2.95
N LEU A 33 8.95 -16.24 -3.44
CA LEU A 33 8.92 -15.74 -4.81
C LEU A 33 10.04 -14.73 -5.08
N TYR A 34 10.36 -13.91 -4.09
CA TYR A 34 11.37 -12.84 -4.19
C TYR A 34 12.72 -13.19 -3.53
N ASP A 35 12.91 -14.46 -3.13
CA ASP A 35 14.10 -14.94 -2.39
C ASP A 35 14.46 -14.02 -1.20
N ILE A 36 13.44 -13.59 -0.46
CA ILE A 36 13.61 -12.71 0.70
C ILE A 36 13.86 -13.58 1.93
N ARG A 37 14.88 -13.18 2.71
CA ARG A 37 15.22 -13.85 3.96
C ARG A 37 14.14 -13.63 5.01
N GLY A 38 13.16 -14.53 5.04
CA GLY A 38 12.10 -14.62 6.04
C GLY A 38 10.89 -13.74 5.76
N ASP A 39 9.71 -14.32 5.98
CA ASP A 39 8.38 -13.70 5.94
C ASP A 39 8.24 -12.48 6.85
N ARG A 40 8.89 -12.49 8.02
CA ARG A 40 8.90 -11.36 8.98
C ARG A 40 9.39 -10.06 8.37
N SER A 41 10.26 -10.12 7.36
CA SER A 41 10.73 -8.92 6.65
C SER A 41 9.56 -8.24 5.94
N ILE A 42 8.70 -9.02 5.30
CA ILE A 42 7.54 -8.54 4.54
C ILE A 42 6.47 -7.99 5.48
N VAL A 43 6.18 -8.70 6.58
CA VAL A 43 5.26 -8.22 7.63
C VAL A 43 5.68 -6.84 8.16
N ASN A 44 6.98 -6.65 8.39
CA ASN A 44 7.50 -5.37 8.84
C ASN A 44 7.38 -4.28 7.77
N TRP A 45 7.58 -4.62 6.48
CA TRP A 45 7.41 -3.64 5.39
C TRP A 45 5.95 -3.22 5.26
N GLU A 46 5.01 -4.15 5.33
CA GLU A 46 3.58 -3.85 5.29
C GLU A 46 3.16 -2.93 6.45
N ARG A 47 3.59 -3.24 7.68
CA ARG A 47 3.33 -2.36 8.83
C ARG A 47 3.91 -0.95 8.66
N GLN A 48 5.12 -0.84 8.11
CA GLN A 48 5.74 0.46 7.81
C GLN A 48 4.92 1.21 6.77
N TYR A 49 4.49 0.53 5.70
CA TYR A 49 3.68 1.13 4.65
C TYR A 49 2.34 1.65 5.17
N HIS A 50 1.62 0.88 6.00
CA HIS A 50 0.38 1.37 6.61
C HIS A 50 0.57 2.55 7.56
N GLY A 51 1.76 2.67 8.18
CA GLY A 51 2.06 3.75 9.12
C GLY A 51 2.57 5.04 8.48
N GLY A 52 3.14 5.01 7.28
CA GLY A 52 3.75 6.18 6.65
C GLY A 52 4.09 6.03 5.16
N GLY A 53 3.37 5.16 4.46
CA GLY A 53 3.47 4.99 3.02
C GLY A 53 4.88 4.60 2.54
N ILE A 54 5.23 5.07 1.34
CA ILE A 54 6.53 4.79 0.71
C ILE A 54 7.70 5.39 1.48
N ASP A 55 7.49 6.53 2.16
CA ASP A 55 8.54 7.20 2.93
C ASP A 55 8.98 6.38 4.14
N ALA A 56 8.05 5.66 4.77
CA ALA A 56 8.35 4.73 5.86
C ALA A 56 9.15 3.49 5.39
N LEU A 57 9.14 3.16 4.10
CA LEU A 57 9.92 2.05 3.54
C LEU A 57 11.38 2.43 3.25
N LYS A 58 11.69 3.73 3.19
CA LYS A 58 13.04 4.24 2.91
C LYS A 58 14.04 3.79 4.00
N PRO A 59 15.28 3.45 3.64
CA PRO A 59 16.30 3.07 4.62
C PRO A 59 16.53 4.20 5.64
N ARG A 60 16.10 3.99 6.87
CA ARG A 60 16.35 4.94 7.96
C ARG A 60 17.77 4.76 8.49
N ARG A 61 18.45 5.88 8.77
CA ARG A 61 19.77 5.86 9.41
C ARG A 61 19.69 5.03 10.70
N ARG A 62 20.39 3.89 10.73
CA ARG A 62 20.48 3.04 11.92
C ARG A 62 21.44 3.67 12.92
N GLY A 63 21.00 3.81 14.18
CA GLY A 63 21.85 4.25 15.29
C GLY A 63 21.32 5.48 16.04
N ARG A 64 21.99 5.80 17.16
CA ARG A 64 21.72 7.01 17.95
C ARG A 64 22.05 8.25 17.11
N PRO A 65 21.23 9.32 17.16
CA PRO A 65 21.61 10.61 16.59
C PRO A 65 22.99 11.04 17.11
N ARG A 66 23.85 11.55 16.22
CA ARG A 66 25.14 12.11 16.64
C ARG A 66 24.89 13.27 17.61
N LYS A 67 25.57 13.28 18.75
CA LYS A 67 25.45 14.32 19.80
C LYS A 67 26.10 15.66 19.42
N MET A 68 26.98 15.67 18.42
CA MET A 68 27.69 16.87 18.01
C MET A 68 27.00 17.51 16.80
N PRO A 69 26.79 18.84 16.78
CA PRO A 69 26.27 19.53 15.61
C PRO A 69 27.30 19.43 14.49
N THR A 70 27.01 18.62 13.48
CA THR A 70 27.65 18.77 12.18
C THR A 70 27.21 20.11 11.61
N ARG A 71 28.14 20.90 11.06
CA ARG A 71 27.89 22.16 10.35
C ARG A 71 26.57 22.06 9.56
N PRO A 72 25.60 22.98 9.76
CA PRO A 72 24.32 22.88 9.07
C PRO A 72 24.59 22.90 7.57
N ALA A 73 24.19 21.83 6.89
CA ALA A 73 24.04 21.87 5.45
C ALA A 73 23.05 23.00 5.14
N PRO A 74 23.24 23.77 4.05
CA PRO A 74 22.26 24.74 3.61
C PRO A 74 20.87 24.07 3.58
N PRO A 75 19.82 24.76 4.04
CA PRO A 75 18.49 24.18 4.09
C PRO A 75 18.15 23.66 2.69
N GLY A 76 18.06 22.33 2.58
CA GLY A 76 17.50 21.71 1.41
C GLY A 76 16.05 22.19 1.27
N PRO A 77 15.51 22.21 0.04
CA PRO A 77 14.12 22.59 -0.17
C PRO A 77 13.23 21.78 0.78
N PRO A 78 12.19 22.40 1.38
CA PRO A 78 11.27 21.68 2.24
C PRO A 78 10.78 20.43 1.50
N ALA A 79 10.86 19.28 2.17
CA ALA A 79 10.27 18.06 1.64
C ALA A 79 8.82 18.38 1.28
N PRO A 80 8.30 17.94 0.11
CA PRO A 80 6.89 18.07 -0.17
C PRO A 80 6.16 17.34 0.94
N ASP A 81 5.40 18.11 1.73
CA ASP A 81 4.52 17.54 2.72
C ASP A 81 3.62 16.57 1.97
N GLY A 82 3.63 15.29 2.34
CA GLY A 82 2.78 14.27 1.71
C GLY A 82 1.29 14.50 1.93
N THR A 83 0.94 15.65 2.51
CA THR A 83 -0.38 16.25 2.57
C THR A 83 -0.73 16.70 1.15
N ASP A 84 -1.63 15.98 0.50
CA ASP A 84 -2.31 16.43 -0.71
C ASP A 84 -2.69 17.92 -0.51
N PRO A 85 -2.14 18.87 -1.28
CA PRO A 85 -2.33 20.30 -1.03
C PRO A 85 -3.77 20.75 -1.28
N ARG A 86 -4.64 19.82 -1.69
CA ARG A 86 -6.05 20.04 -1.93
C ARG A 86 -6.77 20.40 -0.63
N PRO A 87 -7.62 21.45 -0.64
CA PRO A 87 -8.38 21.83 0.52
C PRO A 87 -9.26 20.67 1.00
N ARG A 88 -9.39 20.53 2.33
CA ARG A 88 -10.19 19.47 2.97
C ARG A 88 -11.60 19.33 2.39
N GLU A 89 -12.19 20.43 1.96
CA GLU A 89 -13.51 20.47 1.33
C GLU A 89 -13.56 19.77 -0.03
N GLU A 90 -12.51 19.91 -0.85
CA GLU A 90 -12.40 19.24 -2.15
C GLU A 90 -12.26 17.73 -1.96
N LEU A 91 -11.49 17.29 -0.97
CA LEU A 91 -11.37 15.88 -0.60
C LEU A 91 -12.72 15.29 -0.14
N LEU A 92 -13.53 16.06 0.60
CA LEU A 92 -14.86 15.61 1.03
C LEU A 92 -15.82 15.47 -0.16
N LYS A 93 -15.78 16.41 -1.11
CA LYS A 93 -16.57 16.33 -2.35
C LYS A 93 -16.15 15.12 -3.19
N GLU A 94 -14.85 14.92 -3.38
CA GLU A 94 -14.34 13.76 -4.12
C GLU A 94 -14.77 12.44 -3.47
N ILE A 95 -14.77 12.34 -2.13
CA ILE A 95 -15.29 11.18 -1.41
C ILE A 95 -16.79 10.98 -1.64
N GLU A 96 -17.58 12.06 -1.66
CA GLU A 96 -19.02 11.99 -1.92
C GLU A 96 -19.31 11.54 -3.36
N ASP A 97 -18.63 12.12 -4.34
CA ASP A 97 -18.74 11.77 -5.76
C ASP A 97 -18.36 10.30 -5.99
N LEU A 98 -17.23 9.84 -5.43
CA LEU A 98 -16.80 8.44 -5.51
C LEU A 98 -17.81 7.49 -4.85
N ARG A 99 -18.44 7.90 -3.74
CA ARG A 99 -19.48 7.09 -3.09
C ARG A 99 -20.72 6.97 -3.97
N ALA A 100 -21.11 8.06 -4.65
CA ALA A 100 -22.23 8.05 -5.58
C ALA A 100 -21.95 7.13 -6.78
N GLU A 101 -20.75 7.20 -7.35
CA GLU A 101 -20.33 6.33 -8.46
C GLU A 101 -20.34 4.85 -8.04
N VAL A 102 -19.75 4.51 -6.90
CA VAL A 102 -19.76 3.15 -6.37
C VAL A 102 -21.18 2.65 -6.10
N ALA A 103 -22.08 3.49 -5.60
CA ALA A 103 -23.47 3.13 -5.38
C ALA A 103 -24.21 2.84 -6.71
N TYR A 104 -23.96 3.65 -7.73
CA TYR A 104 -24.51 3.45 -9.07
C TYR A 104 -24.04 2.13 -9.69
N LEU A 105 -22.73 1.86 -9.67
CA LEU A 105 -22.16 0.60 -10.16
C LEU A 105 -22.74 -0.62 -9.44
N LYS A 106 -22.89 -0.57 -8.11
CA LYS A 106 -23.53 -1.64 -7.33
C LYS A 106 -24.98 -1.87 -7.72
N LYS A 107 -25.74 -0.81 -8.02
CA LYS A 107 -27.13 -0.91 -8.48
C LYS A 107 -27.21 -1.54 -9.87
N LEU A 108 -26.33 -1.16 -10.79
CA LEU A 108 -26.23 -1.75 -12.12
C LEU A 108 -25.92 -3.25 -12.03
N ASP A 109 -24.92 -3.62 -11.24
CA ASP A 109 -24.55 -5.01 -10.97
C ASP A 109 -25.73 -5.82 -10.42
N ALA A 110 -26.50 -5.26 -9.49
CA ALA A 110 -27.67 -5.91 -8.93
C ALA A 110 -28.74 -6.20 -9.99
N LEU A 111 -29.00 -5.25 -10.90
CA LEU A 111 -29.94 -5.43 -12.01
C LEU A 111 -29.48 -6.51 -12.98
N ILE A 112 -28.20 -6.50 -13.36
CA ILE A 112 -27.62 -7.53 -14.24
C ILE A 112 -27.75 -8.92 -13.59
N ARG A 113 -27.43 -9.04 -12.29
CA ARG A 113 -27.58 -10.30 -11.55
C ARG A 113 -29.03 -10.75 -11.45
N ALA A 114 -29.98 -9.82 -11.26
CA ALA A 114 -31.40 -10.13 -11.22
C ALA A 114 -31.91 -10.65 -12.57
N GLY A 115 -31.54 -9.98 -13.68
CA GLY A 115 -31.89 -10.43 -15.04
C GLY A 115 -31.34 -11.82 -15.36
N LYS A 116 -30.07 -12.09 -15.02
CA LYS A 116 -29.46 -13.43 -15.16
C LYS A 116 -30.16 -14.51 -14.33
N ARG A 117 -30.74 -14.18 -13.17
CA ARG A 117 -31.52 -15.14 -12.36
C ARG A 117 -32.91 -15.42 -12.95
N GLN A 118 -33.50 -14.46 -13.65
CA GLN A 118 -34.81 -14.63 -14.29
C GLN A 118 -34.73 -15.48 -15.56
N THR A 119 -33.62 -15.43 -16.30
CA THR A 119 -33.41 -16.24 -17.51
C THR A 119 -32.91 -17.67 -17.23
N GLN A 120 -32.56 -17.98 -15.98
CA GLN A 120 -32.22 -19.35 -15.57
C GLN A 120 -33.51 -20.19 -15.45
N PRO A 121 -33.60 -21.35 -16.12
CA PRO A 121 -34.80 -22.18 -16.07
C PRO A 121 -35.04 -22.64 -14.64
N ARG A 122 -36.23 -22.33 -14.11
CA ARG A 122 -36.67 -22.84 -12.80
C ARG A 122 -36.78 -24.36 -12.90
N LYS A 123 -35.76 -25.09 -12.44
CA LYS A 123 -35.85 -26.54 -12.23
C LYS A 123 -36.97 -26.80 -11.22
N ARG A 124 -38.13 -27.20 -11.74
CA ARG A 124 -39.24 -27.72 -10.93
C ARG A 124 -38.87 -29.15 -10.52
N LYS A 125 -39.04 -29.44 -9.24
CA LYS A 125 -38.82 -30.75 -8.62
C LYS A 125 -40.07 -31.59 -8.75
#